data_AF-A0A7S0TKI4-F1
#
_entry.id   AF-A0A7S0TKI4-F1
#
_cell.length_a   1.000
_cell.length_b   1.000
_cell.length_c   1.000
_cell.angle_alpha   90.00
_cell.angle_beta   90.00
_cell.angle_gamma   90.00
#
_symmetry.space_group_name_H-M   'P 1'
#
loop_
_entity.id
_entity.type
_entity.pdbx_description
1 polymer ?
#
loop_
_entity_poly.entity_id
_entity_poly.type
_entity_poly.pdbx_seq_one_letter_code
_entity_poly.pdbx_strand_id
1 'polypeptide(L)'
;GGGHGGMHPEMDPLFQAFFGGNGFAFGGGPGVHFRTFHMGGQPRRQQQRQQQQHHAPQEAGFAQLIQLLPLLLLFLFTFFNFGGESSGSALYTLSRDATHPVRRTTDGRGVHYFVKGGFEREIQMRYGSAWIGELETKIENDKLMDLRTRCESDTRDRQRRAKGARREG
;
A
#
# COMPACT_ATOMS: atom_id res chain seq x y z
N GLY A 1 -23.19 29.11 -41.36
CA GLY A 1 -21.88 28.52 -41.00
C GLY A 1 -21.57 28.98 -39.60
N GLY A 2 -21.32 28.13 -38.60
CA GLY A 2 -20.35 27.01 -38.59
C GLY A 2 -18.97 27.61 -38.32
N GLY A 3 -18.57 27.81 -37.06
CA GLY A 3 -17.71 26.91 -36.25
C GLY A 3 -16.23 27.23 -36.54
N HIS A 4 -15.35 27.58 -35.60
CA HIS A 4 -14.96 26.84 -34.40
C HIS A 4 -14.24 27.78 -33.42
N GLY A 5 -14.64 27.75 -32.15
CA GLY A 5 -13.79 28.20 -31.05
C GLY A 5 -12.69 27.16 -30.83
N GLY A 6 -11.44 27.61 -30.83
CA GLY A 6 -10.32 26.77 -30.40
C GLY A 6 -10.45 26.48 -28.91
N MET A 7 -10.91 25.28 -28.57
CA MET A 7 -10.81 24.73 -27.23
C MET A 7 -9.33 24.47 -26.95
N HIS A 8 -8.64 25.45 -26.38
CA HIS A 8 -7.53 25.14 -25.51
C HIS A 8 -8.11 24.33 -24.36
N PRO A 9 -7.68 23.09 -24.10
CA PRO A 9 -8.01 22.44 -22.86
C PRO A 9 -7.35 23.28 -21.76
N GLU A 10 -8.15 24.05 -21.04
CA GLU A 10 -7.74 24.67 -19.78
C GLU A 10 -7.53 23.52 -18.81
N MET A 11 -6.33 22.94 -18.84
CA MET A 11 -5.93 21.99 -17.84
C MET A 11 -5.77 22.76 -16.54
N ASP A 12 -6.36 22.25 -15.45
CA ASP A 12 -6.23 22.88 -14.15
C ASP A 12 -4.75 23.17 -13.85
N PRO A 13 -4.42 24.30 -13.21
CA PRO A 13 -3.03 24.65 -12.89
C PRO A 13 -2.35 23.55 -12.04
N LEU A 14 -3.13 22.77 -11.30
CA LEU A 14 -2.67 21.58 -10.58
C LEU A 14 -2.25 20.44 -11.51
N PHE A 15 -3.00 20.18 -12.57
CA PHE A 15 -2.67 19.18 -13.60
C PHE A 15 -1.46 19.63 -14.41
N GLN A 16 -1.36 20.91 -14.74
CA GLN A 16 -0.22 21.48 -15.45
C GLN A 16 1.06 21.48 -14.60
N ALA A 17 0.97 21.70 -13.28
CA ALA A 17 2.10 21.57 -12.36
C ALA A 17 2.56 20.11 -12.21
N PHE A 18 1.63 19.14 -12.29
CA PHE A 18 1.95 17.72 -12.15
C PHE A 18 2.50 17.09 -13.44
N PHE A 19 1.95 17.43 -14.61
CA PHE A 19 2.28 16.79 -15.90
C PHE A 19 3.05 17.71 -16.87
N GLY A 20 3.04 19.03 -16.66
CA GLY A 20 3.55 20.02 -17.61
C GLY A 20 4.85 20.72 -17.21
N GLY A 21 5.35 20.53 -15.98
CA GLY A 21 6.60 21.11 -15.49
C GLY A 21 7.75 20.12 -15.50
N ASN A 22 8.48 20.05 -16.62
CA ASN A 22 9.76 19.33 -16.76
C ASN A 22 9.77 17.82 -16.41
N GLY A 23 9.25 16.98 -17.32
CA GLY A 23 9.87 15.65 -17.54
C GLY A 23 9.00 14.41 -17.48
N PHE A 24 7.73 14.47 -17.85
CA PHE A 24 6.94 13.26 -18.15
C PHE A 24 6.49 13.24 -19.62
N ALA A 25 7.47 13.15 -20.52
CA ALA A 25 7.23 12.63 -21.86
C ALA A 25 7.26 11.09 -21.78
N PHE A 26 6.10 10.47 -21.54
CA PHE A 26 5.89 9.08 -21.93
C PHE A 26 5.92 9.03 -23.47
N GLY A 27 7.12 8.82 -24.02
CA GLY A 27 7.30 8.61 -25.46
C GLY A 27 8.44 9.40 -26.07
N GLY A 28 9.58 8.73 -26.26
CA GLY A 28 10.47 8.98 -27.39
C GLY A 28 11.63 9.96 -27.19
N GLY A 29 12.78 9.43 -26.76
CA GLY A 29 14.11 9.73 -27.32
C GLY A 29 14.75 11.11 -27.02
N PRO A 30 16.09 11.16 -26.87
CA PRO A 30 16.80 12.39 -26.51
C PRO A 30 17.05 13.27 -27.75
N GLY A 31 16.68 14.56 -27.68
CA GLY A 31 17.35 15.58 -28.50
C GLY A 31 16.52 16.46 -29.44
N VAL A 32 15.23 16.70 -29.21
CA VAL A 32 14.46 17.63 -30.07
C VAL A 32 14.05 18.91 -29.33
N HIS A 33 14.89 19.95 -29.45
CA HIS A 33 14.51 21.32 -29.18
C HIS A 33 13.74 21.88 -30.37
N PHE A 34 12.41 21.88 -30.30
CA PHE A 34 11.58 22.60 -31.26
C PHE A 34 11.66 24.11 -30.96
N ARG A 35 12.56 24.81 -31.67
CA ARG A 35 12.41 26.26 -31.87
C ARG A 35 11.28 26.46 -32.87
N THR A 36 10.10 26.78 -32.39
CA THR A 36 8.99 27.17 -33.27
C THR A 36 9.31 28.54 -33.87
N PHE A 37 9.70 28.54 -35.14
CA PHE A 37 9.82 29.74 -35.97
C PHE A 37 8.42 30.33 -36.19
N HIS A 38 8.19 31.54 -35.68
CA HIS A 38 7.04 32.36 -36.09
C HIS A 38 7.55 33.43 -37.07
N MET A 39 7.16 33.26 -38.34
CA MET A 39 7.44 34.17 -39.45
C MET A 39 6.33 35.23 -39.50
N GLY A 40 6.67 36.50 -39.26
CA GLY A 40 5.78 37.63 -39.57
C GLY A 40 5.89 38.84 -38.63
N GLY A 41 6.41 39.97 -39.15
CA GLY A 41 5.95 41.32 -38.76
C GLY A 41 6.73 42.11 -37.70
N GLN A 42 7.78 42.82 -38.14
CA GLN A 42 8.31 44.13 -37.67
C GLN A 42 8.84 44.34 -36.21
N PRO A 43 10.05 44.94 -36.04
CA PRO A 43 10.67 45.15 -34.73
C PRO A 43 10.33 46.54 -34.16
N ARG A 44 9.81 46.60 -32.93
CA ARG A 44 9.84 47.83 -32.12
C ARG A 44 10.86 47.68 -30.99
N ARG A 45 12.00 48.35 -31.19
CA ARG A 45 12.98 48.71 -30.16
C ARG A 45 12.40 49.82 -29.28
N GLN A 46 12.13 49.50 -28.02
CA GLN A 46 12.15 50.37 -26.84
C GLN A 46 11.65 49.47 -25.69
N GLN A 47 12.25 49.37 -24.51
CA GLN A 47 13.15 50.27 -23.83
C GLN A 47 13.80 49.46 -22.71
N GLN A 48 15.12 49.54 -22.67
CA GLN A 48 15.95 49.07 -21.58
C GLN A 48 15.70 49.99 -20.38
N ARG A 49 15.21 49.48 -19.25
CA ARG A 49 15.83 49.63 -17.92
C ARG A 49 14.92 49.19 -16.76
N GLN A 50 15.59 48.51 -15.83
CA GLN A 50 15.35 48.47 -14.38
C GLN A 50 14.21 47.61 -13.85
N GLN A 51 14.56 46.38 -13.48
CA GLN A 51 14.77 45.95 -12.08
C GLN A 51 15.49 44.59 -12.15
N GLN A 52 16.82 44.50 -11.99
CA GLN A 52 17.47 44.37 -10.69
C GLN A 52 16.60 43.65 -9.65
N GLN A 53 16.47 42.34 -9.79
CA GLN A 53 16.47 41.41 -8.66
C GLN A 53 17.49 40.31 -8.93
N HIS A 54 18.70 40.54 -8.41
CA HIS A 54 19.49 39.45 -7.83
C HIS A 54 18.65 38.76 -6.74
N HIS A 55 18.94 37.48 -6.52
CA HIS A 55 18.39 36.53 -5.52
C HIS A 55 17.23 35.68 -6.07
N ALA A 56 17.32 34.35 -6.22
CA ALA A 56 18.23 33.41 -5.58
C ALA A 56 18.36 32.10 -6.41
N PRO A 57 19.55 31.46 -6.41
CA PRO A 57 19.68 30.03 -6.76
C PRO A 57 18.95 29.07 -5.80
N GLN A 58 18.13 29.57 -4.87
CA GLN A 58 17.48 28.76 -3.83
C GLN A 58 16.17 28.08 -4.28
N GLU A 59 15.53 28.53 -5.36
CA GLU A 59 14.28 27.89 -5.82
C GLU A 59 14.51 26.58 -6.59
N ALA A 60 15.72 26.39 -7.17
CA ALA A 60 16.05 25.14 -7.87
C ALA A 60 16.01 23.93 -6.94
N GLY A 61 16.41 24.10 -5.67
CA GLY A 61 16.38 23.02 -4.67
C GLY A 61 14.97 22.68 -4.21
N PHE A 62 14.11 23.69 -4.00
CA PHE A 62 12.72 23.45 -3.57
C PHE A 62 11.86 22.88 -4.69
N ALA A 63 12.06 23.32 -5.94
CA ALA A 63 11.41 22.74 -7.11
C ALA A 63 11.79 21.26 -7.32
N GLN A 64 13.05 20.88 -7.05
CA GLN A 64 13.50 19.49 -7.08
C GLN A 64 12.86 18.62 -5.98
N LEU A 65 12.65 19.19 -4.78
CA LEU A 65 11.96 18.49 -3.69
C LEU A 65 10.47 18.23 -4.01
N ILE A 66 9.79 19.20 -4.64
CA ILE A 66 8.40 19.03 -5.08
C ILE A 66 8.28 17.94 -6.15
N GLN A 67 9.29 17.78 -7.02
CA GLN A 67 9.32 16.69 -8.02
C GLN A 67 9.37 15.29 -7.39
N LEU A 68 9.91 15.16 -6.18
CA LEU A 68 9.95 13.89 -5.43
C LEU A 68 8.66 13.61 -4.65
N LEU A 69 7.80 14.60 -4.46
CA LEU A 69 6.52 14.47 -3.76
C LEU A 69 5.62 13.33 -4.29
N PRO A 70 5.43 13.12 -5.61
CA PRO A 70 4.65 11.97 -6.11
C PRO A 70 5.22 10.61 -5.69
N LEU A 71 6.56 10.45 -5.70
CA LEU A 71 7.22 9.23 -5.21
C LEU A 71 7.05 9.07 -3.70
N LEU A 72 7.16 10.17 -2.96
CA LEU A 72 6.98 10.20 -1.51
C LEU A 72 5.55 9.81 -1.11
N LEU A 73 4.55 10.28 -1.85
CA LEU A 73 3.15 9.87 -1.68
C LEU A 73 2.95 8.38 -1.95
N LEU A 74 3.61 7.80 -2.95
CA LEU A 74 3.56 6.36 -3.23
C LEU A 74 4.23 5.54 -2.12
N PHE A 75 5.37 5.98 -1.59
CA PHE A 75 6.02 5.34 -0.44
C PHE A 75 5.12 5.42 0.78
N LEU A 76 4.60 6.60 1.11
CA LEU A 76 3.65 6.79 2.20
C LEU A 76 2.42 5.90 2.01
N PHE A 77 1.82 5.88 0.83
CA PHE A 77 0.69 5.01 0.50
C PHE A 77 1.05 3.54 0.72
N THR A 78 2.23 3.11 0.29
CA THR A 78 2.71 1.74 0.52
C THR A 78 2.87 1.45 2.01
N PHE A 79 3.48 2.35 2.79
CA PHE A 79 3.61 2.19 4.24
C PHE A 79 2.26 2.24 4.97
N PHE A 80 1.31 3.06 4.53
CA PHE A 80 -0.03 3.11 5.13
C PHE A 80 -0.88 1.88 4.78
N ASN A 81 -0.75 1.33 3.56
CA ASN A 81 -1.50 0.14 3.14
C ASN A 81 -0.87 -1.16 3.64
N PHE A 82 0.46 -1.27 3.67
CA PHE A 82 1.17 -2.50 4.04
C PHE A 82 1.76 -2.49 5.46
N GLY A 83 2.03 -1.32 6.05
CA GLY A 83 2.66 -1.21 7.37
C GLY A 83 1.70 -1.39 8.57
N GLY A 84 0.40 -1.50 8.32
CA GLY A 84 -0.62 -1.65 9.36
C GLY A 84 -0.82 -3.06 9.92
N GLU A 85 -0.14 -4.09 9.40
CA GLU A 85 -0.33 -5.48 9.83
C GLU A 85 0.55 -5.90 11.04
N SER A 86 1.22 -4.96 11.70
CA SER A 86 2.16 -5.29 12.79
C SER A 86 1.63 -5.03 14.21
N SER A 87 0.39 -4.57 14.40
CA SER A 87 -0.17 -4.33 15.74
C SER A 87 -1.69 -4.49 15.83
N GLY A 88 -2.31 -5.21 14.89
CA GLY A 88 -3.68 -5.65 15.04
C GLY A 88 -3.68 -6.93 15.87
N SER A 89 -4.18 -6.87 17.10
CA SER A 89 -4.62 -8.07 17.84
C SER A 89 -5.16 -9.14 16.87
N ALA A 90 -4.66 -10.38 16.97
CA ALA A 90 -5.03 -11.46 16.07
C ALA A 90 -6.55 -11.48 15.81
N LEU A 91 -6.98 -11.59 14.56
CA LEU A 91 -8.40 -11.54 14.19
C LEU A 91 -9.22 -12.63 14.89
N TYR A 92 -8.57 -13.73 15.25
CA TYR A 92 -9.13 -14.83 16.01
C TYR A 92 -8.08 -15.41 16.97
N THR A 93 -8.55 -16.20 17.93
CA THR A 93 -7.72 -17.05 18.79
C THR A 93 -8.40 -18.41 18.99
N LEU A 94 -7.60 -19.48 19.10
CA LEU A 94 -8.09 -20.83 19.41
C LEU A 94 -8.32 -21.03 20.92
N SER A 95 -7.81 -20.12 21.74
CA SER A 95 -7.92 -20.15 23.20
C SER A 95 -8.70 -18.93 23.68
N ARG A 96 -9.61 -19.14 24.63
CA ARG A 96 -10.40 -18.05 25.18
C ARG A 96 -9.49 -17.03 25.86
N ASP A 97 -9.65 -15.76 25.50
CA ASP A 97 -8.96 -14.63 26.13
C ASP A 97 -9.95 -13.50 26.43
N ALA A 98 -9.60 -12.59 27.33
CA ALA A 98 -10.39 -11.40 27.66
C ALA A 98 -10.61 -10.49 26.43
N THR A 99 -9.66 -10.50 25.49
CA THR A 99 -9.73 -9.69 24.25
C THR A 99 -10.63 -10.29 23.18
N HIS A 100 -10.93 -11.59 23.23
CA HIS A 100 -11.81 -12.31 22.30
C HIS A 100 -12.93 -13.03 23.05
N PRO A 101 -13.97 -12.30 23.51
CA PRO A 101 -15.02 -12.88 24.34
C PRO A 101 -16.03 -13.74 23.55
N VAL A 102 -16.13 -13.53 22.23
CA VAL A 102 -17.19 -14.15 21.42
C VAL A 102 -16.71 -15.50 20.90
N ARG A 103 -17.35 -16.58 21.36
CA ARG A 103 -17.08 -17.94 20.85
C ARG A 103 -17.84 -18.17 19.55
N ARG A 104 -17.12 -18.66 18.55
CA ARG A 104 -17.65 -19.16 17.28
C ARG A 104 -17.16 -20.58 17.03
N THR A 105 -17.77 -21.23 16.05
CA THR A 105 -17.47 -22.59 15.64
C THR A 105 -17.41 -22.60 14.12
N THR A 106 -16.39 -23.22 13.55
CA THR A 106 -16.30 -23.33 12.09
C THR A 106 -17.37 -24.26 11.53
N ASP A 107 -17.87 -23.94 10.34
CA ASP A 107 -18.93 -24.74 9.70
C ASP A 107 -18.44 -26.11 9.20
N GLY A 108 -17.15 -26.23 8.86
CA GLY A 108 -16.57 -27.45 8.30
C GLY A 108 -16.35 -28.56 9.34
N ARG A 109 -15.36 -28.39 10.21
CA ARG A 109 -14.90 -29.38 11.20
C ARG A 109 -15.32 -29.07 12.63
N GLY A 110 -16.11 -28.03 12.85
CA GLY A 110 -16.62 -27.69 14.18
C GLY A 110 -15.54 -27.19 15.13
N VAL A 111 -14.48 -26.53 14.63
CA VAL A 111 -13.39 -26.04 15.47
C VAL A 111 -13.84 -24.77 16.19
N HIS A 112 -13.74 -24.75 17.53
CA HIS A 112 -14.05 -23.57 18.31
C HIS A 112 -12.93 -22.53 18.18
N TYR A 113 -13.32 -21.30 17.88
CA TYR A 113 -12.45 -20.15 17.86
C TYR A 113 -13.13 -18.96 18.53
N PHE A 114 -12.34 -17.99 18.97
CA PHE A 114 -12.84 -16.80 19.64
C PHE A 114 -12.46 -15.56 18.86
N VAL A 115 -13.40 -14.63 18.75
CA VAL A 115 -13.27 -13.37 18.03
C VAL A 115 -13.65 -12.19 18.93
N LYS A 116 -13.35 -10.99 18.45
CA LYS A 116 -13.79 -9.74 19.08
C LYS A 116 -15.29 -9.51 18.90
N GLY A 117 -15.86 -8.66 19.74
CA GLY A 117 -17.21 -8.15 19.54
C GLY A 117 -17.29 -7.36 18.23
N GLY A 118 -18.35 -7.57 17.45
CA GLY A 118 -18.55 -6.87 16.17
C GLY A 118 -17.71 -7.41 15.00
N PHE A 119 -17.02 -8.54 15.17
CA PHE A 119 -16.20 -9.19 14.15
C PHE A 119 -16.89 -9.34 12.79
N GLU A 120 -18.14 -9.83 12.76
CA GLU A 120 -18.90 -10.03 11.51
C GLU A 120 -19.00 -8.74 10.68
N ARG A 121 -19.32 -7.62 11.36
CA ARG A 121 -19.46 -6.31 10.71
C ARG A 121 -18.12 -5.77 10.25
N GLU A 122 -17.08 -5.91 11.06
CA GLU A 122 -15.72 -5.48 10.73
C GLU A 122 -15.19 -6.23 9.50
N ILE A 123 -15.34 -7.55 9.48
CA ILE A 123 -14.91 -8.39 8.37
C ILE A 123 -15.74 -8.11 7.12
N GLN A 124 -17.06 -7.99 7.23
CA GLN A 124 -17.91 -7.69 6.09
C GLN A 124 -17.55 -6.35 5.44
N MET A 125 -17.22 -5.33 6.24
CA MET A 125 -16.80 -4.01 5.74
C MET A 125 -15.39 -4.03 5.12
N ARG A 126 -14.46 -4.79 5.71
CA ARG A 126 -13.03 -4.73 5.37
C ARG A 126 -12.59 -5.74 4.31
N TYR A 127 -13.17 -6.95 4.32
CA TYR A 127 -12.75 -8.08 3.50
C TYR A 127 -13.91 -8.74 2.73
N GLY A 128 -15.16 -8.38 3.02
CA GLY A 128 -16.34 -8.96 2.40
C GLY A 128 -16.83 -10.26 3.06
N SER A 129 -18.06 -10.67 2.74
CA SER A 129 -18.70 -11.85 3.36
C SER A 129 -18.04 -13.18 3.03
N ALA A 130 -17.44 -13.30 1.84
CA ALA A 130 -16.80 -14.54 1.38
C ALA A 130 -15.50 -14.88 2.14
N TRP A 131 -14.86 -13.90 2.77
CA TRP A 131 -13.59 -14.10 3.46
C TRP A 131 -13.72 -14.97 4.72
N ILE A 132 -14.90 -15.04 5.33
CA ILE A 132 -15.14 -15.85 6.54
C ILE A 132 -14.88 -17.34 6.27
N GLY A 133 -15.35 -17.86 5.12
CA GLY A 133 -15.13 -19.28 4.78
C GLY A 133 -13.66 -19.63 4.58
N GLU A 134 -12.87 -18.72 3.98
CA GLU A 134 -11.42 -18.87 3.83
C GLU A 134 -10.72 -18.84 5.19
N LEU A 135 -11.12 -17.90 6.06
CA LEU A 135 -10.61 -17.84 7.43
C LEU A 135 -10.88 -19.14 8.18
N GLU A 136 -12.11 -19.66 8.13
CA GLU A 136 -12.47 -20.89 8.84
C GLU A 136 -11.69 -22.10 8.33
N THR A 137 -11.50 -22.20 7.01
CA THR A 137 -10.64 -23.23 6.40
C THR A 137 -9.21 -23.15 6.92
N LYS A 138 -8.66 -21.93 7.04
CA LYS A 138 -7.33 -21.70 7.60
C LYS A 138 -7.26 -22.11 9.08
N ILE A 139 -8.22 -21.70 9.90
CA ILE A 139 -8.30 -22.05 11.33
C ILE A 139 -8.29 -23.56 11.51
N GLU A 140 -9.05 -24.29 10.70
CA GLU A 140 -9.11 -25.75 10.75
C GLU A 140 -7.77 -26.40 10.42
N ASN A 141 -7.09 -25.90 9.39
CA ASN A 141 -5.76 -26.39 9.01
C ASN A 141 -4.72 -26.10 10.10
N ASP A 142 -4.74 -24.90 10.67
CA ASP A 142 -3.85 -24.52 11.77
C ASP A 142 -4.07 -25.43 12.99
N LYS A 143 -5.34 -25.77 13.27
CA LYS A 143 -5.66 -26.70 14.36
C LYS A 143 -5.14 -28.11 14.09
N LEU A 144 -5.23 -28.58 12.85
CA LEU A 144 -4.69 -29.88 12.45
C LEU A 144 -3.16 -29.93 12.59
N MET A 145 -2.47 -28.85 12.23
CA MET A 145 -1.02 -28.75 12.38
C MET A 145 -0.60 -28.73 13.85
N ASP A 146 -1.30 -27.97 14.71
CA ASP A 146 -1.09 -27.98 16.17
C ASP A 146 -1.20 -29.39 16.75
N LEU A 147 -2.24 -30.14 16.36
CA LEU A 147 -2.43 -31.53 16.80
C LEU A 147 -1.29 -32.44 16.34
N ARG A 148 -0.82 -32.30 15.09
CA ARG A 148 0.31 -33.08 14.55
C ARG A 148 1.58 -32.82 15.35
N THR A 149 1.93 -31.55 15.55
CA THR A 149 3.13 -31.17 16.32
C THR A 149 3.08 -31.68 17.75
N ARG A 150 1.91 -31.62 18.42
CA ARG A 150 1.74 -32.19 19.77
C ARG A 150 1.95 -33.70 19.79
N CYS A 151 1.38 -34.41 18.82
CA CYS A 151 1.51 -35.86 18.71
C CYS A 151 2.97 -36.27 18.46
N GLU A 152 3.67 -35.56 17.58
CA GLU A 152 5.09 -35.79 17.31
C GLU A 152 5.96 -35.54 18.56
N SER A 153 5.66 -34.48 19.31
CA SER A 153 6.38 -34.20 20.55
C SER A 153 6.15 -35.30 21.59
N ASP A 154 4.90 -35.71 21.83
CA ASP A 154 4.59 -36.78 22.78
C ASP A 154 5.24 -38.11 22.37
N THR A 155 5.19 -38.44 21.07
CA THR A 155 5.87 -39.63 20.53
C THR A 155 7.36 -39.59 20.80
N ARG A 156 8.02 -38.45 20.54
CA ARG A 156 9.45 -38.26 20.79
C ARG A 156 9.79 -38.38 22.27
N ASP A 157 8.96 -37.82 23.14
CA ASP A 157 9.17 -37.87 24.59
C ASP A 157 9.03 -39.30 25.13
N ARG A 158 8.03 -40.04 24.67
CA ARG A 158 7.87 -41.47 24.97
C ARG A 158 9.08 -42.29 24.52
N GLN A 159 9.58 -42.06 23.31
CA GLN A 159 10.79 -42.74 22.79
C GLN A 159 12.04 -42.42 23.62
N ARG A 160 12.20 -41.15 24.05
CA ARG A 160 13.32 -40.74 24.91
C ARG A 160 13.27 -41.46 26.26
N ARG A 161 12.11 -41.51 26.91
CA ARG A 161 11.90 -42.23 28.18
C ARG A 161 12.19 -43.72 28.05
N ALA A 162 11.69 -44.36 26.99
CA ALA A 162 11.94 -45.78 26.73
C ALA A 162 13.43 -46.10 26.51
N LYS A 163 14.17 -45.21 25.81
CA LYS A 163 15.62 -45.36 25.63
C LYS A 163 16.39 -45.12 26.93
N GLY A 164 15.96 -44.17 27.78
CA GLY A 164 16.56 -43.94 29.10
C GLY A 164 16.45 -45.16 30.01
N ALA A 165 15.24 -45.73 30.13
CA ALA A 165 15.00 -46.91 30.97
C ALA A 165 15.85 -48.14 30.57
N ARG A 166 16.17 -48.30 29.27
CA ARG A 166 17.06 -49.37 28.78
C ARG A 166 18.54 -49.18 29.09
N ARG A 167 18.96 -47.99 29.51
CA ARG A 167 20.38 -47.70 29.83
C ARG A 167 20.69 -47.87 31.32
N GLU A 168 19.65 -47.91 32.16
CA GLU A 168 19.77 -47.96 33.63
C GLU A 168 19.52 -49.35 34.23
N GLY A 169 19.05 -50.31 33.42
CA GLY A 169 18.89 -51.73 33.81
C GLY A 169 19.80 -52.63 32.99
#